data_AF-A0A9P9CRI1-F1
#
_entry.id   AF-A0A9P9CRI1-F1
#
_cell.length_a   1.000
_cell.length_b   1.000
_cell.length_c   1.000
_cell.angle_alpha   90.00
_cell.angle_beta   90.00
_cell.angle_gamma   90.00
#
_symmetry.space_group_name_H-M   'P 1'
#
loop_
_entity.id
_entity.type
_entity.pdbx_description
1 polymer ?
#
loop_
_entity_poly.entity_id
_entity_poly.type
_entity_poly.pdbx_seq_one_letter_code
_entity_poly.pdbx_strand_id
1 'polypeptide(L)'
;MDTHSAKLEPTLPRPPTVRERYPSTVHFIIASAILSPLLVVSYLPIRSRLLRLGRDVRAGTQSIAALRQDLARVTDSEARGLRTEVEQLRTERDVAQQQMLTLRADLDVLSQSIARLESESKSLSGQLETLRSTRLSPDAVDGIGDSLGAVACVLEEMEVTFGLQSPAGWDRDPRGIAAMRQTALLLKAIAHSTPPVAPLAKNSPHE
;
A
#
# COMPACT_ATOMS: atom_id res chain seq x y z
N MET A 1 -88.33 70.88 115.15
CA MET A 1 -89.00 69.57 115.17
C MET A 1 -88.10 68.61 114.41
N ASP A 2 -87.04 68.12 115.05
CA ASP A 2 -86.98 66.87 115.84
C ASP A 2 -86.40 65.78 114.91
N THR A 3 -85.08 65.60 114.88
CA THR A 3 -84.31 64.61 115.67
C THR A 3 -84.84 63.18 115.57
N HIS A 4 -84.03 62.28 115.00
CA HIS A 4 -83.60 60.97 115.54
C HIS A 4 -82.75 60.28 114.45
N SER A 5 -81.43 60.24 114.58
CA SER A 5 -80.61 59.29 115.37
C SER A 5 -80.64 57.83 114.89
N ALA A 6 -79.44 57.43 114.44
CA ALA A 6 -78.76 56.15 114.64
C ALA A 6 -79.20 54.91 113.83
N LYS A 7 -78.28 54.45 112.97
CA LYS A 7 -77.44 53.28 113.30
C LYS A 7 -76.27 53.14 112.32
N LEU A 8 -75.05 53.23 112.86
CA LEU A 8 -73.84 52.75 112.19
C LEU A 8 -73.80 51.22 112.29
N GLU A 9 -73.59 50.56 111.15
CA GLU A 9 -73.18 49.17 111.09
C GLU A 9 -71.85 49.08 110.32
N PRO A 10 -70.79 48.51 110.90
CA PRO A 10 -69.45 48.52 110.31
C PRO A 10 -69.28 47.31 109.38
N THR A 11 -69.23 47.55 108.07
CA THR A 11 -68.94 46.51 107.08
C THR A 11 -67.50 46.60 106.58
N LEU A 12 -66.79 45.48 106.74
CA LEU A 12 -65.34 45.32 106.54
C LEU A 12 -64.81 45.78 105.17
N PRO A 13 -63.51 46.15 105.11
CA PRO A 13 -62.85 46.53 103.87
C PRO A 13 -62.71 45.32 102.93
N ARG A 14 -63.31 45.45 101.75
CA ARG A 14 -63.20 44.48 100.65
C ARG A 14 -61.76 44.52 100.09
N PRO A 15 -61.04 43.39 99.98
CA PRO A 15 -59.68 43.40 99.46
C PRO A 15 -59.69 43.78 97.97
N PRO A 16 -58.71 44.57 97.49
CA PRO A 16 -58.58 44.86 96.07
C PRO A 16 -58.23 43.57 95.34
N THR A 17 -59.15 43.08 94.49
CA THR A 17 -58.81 42.07 93.49
C THR A 17 -58.01 42.77 92.40
N VAL A 18 -56.69 42.84 92.60
CA VAL A 18 -55.76 43.22 91.54
C VAL A 18 -55.85 42.12 90.48
N ARG A 19 -56.70 42.34 89.48
CA ARG A 19 -56.62 41.59 88.21
C ARG A 19 -55.32 42.02 87.56
N GLU A 20 -54.24 41.29 87.84
CA GLU A 20 -53.02 41.36 87.06
C GLU A 20 -53.37 40.95 85.63
N ARG A 21 -53.74 41.94 84.81
CA ARG A 21 -53.76 41.79 83.36
C ARG A 21 -52.32 41.63 82.96
N TYR A 22 -51.87 40.38 82.89
CA TYR A 22 -50.61 40.05 82.25
C TYR A 22 -50.64 40.68 80.85
N PRO A 23 -49.73 41.63 80.56
CA PRO A 23 -49.76 42.33 79.29
C PRO A 23 -49.50 41.30 78.19
N SER A 24 -50.35 41.28 77.17
CA SER A 24 -50.31 40.29 76.06
C SER A 24 -48.93 40.14 75.42
N THR A 25 -48.10 41.19 75.49
CA THR A 25 -46.69 41.19 75.12
C THR A 25 -45.85 40.10 75.80
N VAL A 26 -46.10 39.77 77.07
CA VAL A 26 -45.37 38.69 77.77
C VAL A 26 -45.70 37.33 77.17
N HIS A 27 -46.95 37.09 76.80
CA HIS A 27 -47.34 35.85 76.10
C HIS A 27 -46.72 35.74 74.71
N PHE A 28 -46.58 36.85 73.97
CA PHE A 28 -45.87 36.85 72.68
C PHE A 28 -44.37 36.58 72.84
N ILE A 29 -43.72 37.12 73.87
CA ILE A 29 -42.31 36.86 74.15
C ILE A 29 -42.09 35.39 74.52
N ILE A 30 -42.92 34.82 75.40
CA ILE A 30 -42.81 33.41 75.79
C ILE A 30 -43.14 32.49 74.61
N ALA A 31 -44.19 32.78 73.85
CA ALA A 31 -44.56 32.00 72.67
C ALA A 31 -43.47 32.04 71.59
N SER A 32 -42.89 33.21 71.31
CA SER A 32 -41.79 33.32 70.36
C SER A 32 -40.50 32.66 70.87
N ALA A 33 -40.21 32.72 72.17
CA ALA A 33 -39.06 32.05 72.78
C ALA A 33 -39.14 30.52 72.68
N ILE A 34 -40.34 29.94 72.65
CA ILE A 34 -40.55 28.50 72.49
C ILE A 34 -40.65 28.13 71.00
N LEU A 35 -41.39 28.91 70.21
CA LEU A 35 -41.65 28.60 68.81
C LEU A 35 -40.43 28.81 67.91
N SER A 36 -39.60 29.83 68.20
CA SER A 36 -38.38 30.14 67.45
C SER A 36 -37.38 28.96 67.42
N PRO A 37 -36.96 28.36 68.55
CA PRO A 37 -36.02 27.24 68.52
C PRO A 37 -36.63 25.99 67.84
N LEU A 38 -37.93 25.73 67.99
CA LEU A 38 -38.62 24.65 67.28
C LEU A 38 -38.55 24.83 65.76
N LEU A 39 -38.81 26.03 65.25
CA LEU A 39 -38.69 26.36 63.84
C LEU A 39 -37.24 26.24 63.34
N VAL A 40 -36.27 26.70 64.12
CA VAL A 40 -34.84 26.61 63.76
C VAL A 40 -34.36 25.16 63.70
N VAL A 41 -34.73 24.33 64.67
CA VAL A 41 -34.35 22.90 64.71
C VAL A 41 -34.93 22.14 63.51
N SER A 42 -36.19 22.40 63.14
CA SER A 42 -36.80 21.80 61.95
C SER A 42 -36.25 22.34 60.63
N TYR A 43 -35.78 23.61 60.59
CA TYR A 43 -35.26 24.25 59.38
C TYR A 43 -33.82 23.86 59.03
N LEU A 44 -32.96 23.63 60.03
CA LEU A 44 -31.54 23.25 59.85
C LEU A 44 -31.31 22.04 58.93
N PRO A 45 -32.02 20.90 59.05
CA PRO A 45 -31.83 19.75 58.16
C PRO A 45 -32.32 20.06 56.73
N ILE A 46 -33.36 20.87 56.57
CA ILE A 46 -33.84 21.30 55.25
C ILE A 46 -32.80 22.19 54.58
N ARG A 47 -32.23 23.15 55.32
CA ARG A 47 -31.17 24.04 54.82
C ARG A 47 -29.92 23.26 54.41
N SER A 48 -29.49 22.27 55.20
CA SER A 48 -28.31 21.47 54.86
C SER A 48 -28.53 20.62 53.60
N ARG A 49 -29.74 20.06 53.41
CA ARG A 49 -30.13 19.36 52.18
C ARG A 49 -30.15 20.29 50.97
N LEU A 50 -30.72 21.49 51.08
CA LEU A 50 -30.72 22.48 50.01
C LEU A 50 -29.31 22.91 49.61
N LEU A 51 -28.42 23.09 50.59
CA LEU A 51 -27.01 23.41 50.32
C LEU A 51 -26.27 22.24 49.65
N ARG A 52 -26.56 20.99 50.03
CA ARG A 52 -26.01 19.81 49.34
C ARG A 52 -26.52 19.71 47.90
N LEU A 53 -27.83 19.77 47.71
CA LEU A 53 -28.44 19.75 46.38
C LEU A 53 -27.92 20.89 45.50
N GLY A 54 -27.74 22.09 46.05
CA GLY A 54 -27.14 23.21 45.34
C GLY A 54 -25.68 22.99 44.93
N ARG A 55 -24.90 22.24 45.71
CA ARG A 55 -23.55 21.81 45.32
C ARG A 55 -23.60 20.74 44.24
N ASP A 56 -24.49 19.76 44.38
CA ASP A 56 -24.64 18.66 43.42
C ASP A 56 -25.11 19.17 42.06
N VAL A 57 -26.06 20.11 42.02
CA VAL A 57 -26.49 20.78 40.80
C VAL A 57 -25.34 21.55 40.17
N ARG A 58 -24.55 22.31 40.95
CA ARG A 58 -23.37 23.02 40.40
C ARG A 58 -22.33 22.05 39.85
N ALA A 59 -22.01 20.99 40.58
CA ALA A 59 -21.09 19.95 40.12
C ALA A 59 -21.60 19.27 38.84
N GLY A 60 -22.89 18.97 38.76
CA GLY A 60 -23.54 18.44 37.55
C GLY A 60 -23.50 19.41 36.38
N THR A 61 -23.72 20.71 36.60
CA THR A 61 -23.59 21.70 35.52
C THR A 61 -22.15 21.83 35.01
N GLN A 62 -21.16 21.73 35.91
CA GLN A 62 -19.75 21.74 35.54
C GLN A 62 -19.36 20.49 34.75
N SER A 63 -19.83 19.30 35.15
CA SER A 63 -19.54 18.07 34.41
C SER A 63 -20.20 18.06 33.03
N ILE A 64 -21.43 18.56 32.91
CA ILE A 64 -22.10 18.73 31.61
C ILE A 64 -21.31 19.71 30.73
N ALA A 65 -20.82 20.81 31.29
CA ALA A 65 -20.01 21.78 30.53
C ALA A 65 -18.69 21.14 30.05
N ALA A 66 -18.00 20.40 30.91
CA ALA A 66 -16.78 19.68 30.55
C ALA A 66 -17.02 18.63 29.46
N LEU A 67 -18.06 17.80 29.60
CA LEU A 67 -18.43 16.80 28.59
C LEU A 67 -18.78 17.43 27.24
N ARG A 68 -19.44 18.59 27.23
CA ARG A 68 -19.71 19.34 25.99
C ARG A 68 -18.42 19.84 25.33
N GLN A 69 -17.47 20.31 26.13
CA GLN A 69 -16.18 20.77 25.62
C GLN A 69 -15.36 19.60 25.05
N ASP A 70 -15.35 18.46 25.74
CA ASP A 70 -14.65 17.26 25.28
C ASP A 70 -15.31 16.70 24.02
N LEU A 71 -16.64 16.62 23.98
CA LEU A 71 -17.36 16.25 22.76
C LEU A 71 -17.03 17.19 21.60
N ALA A 72 -17.07 18.50 21.80
CA ALA A 72 -16.72 19.47 20.76
C ALA A 72 -15.28 19.30 20.28
N ARG A 73 -14.33 19.04 21.19
CA ARG A 73 -12.92 18.79 20.84
C ARG A 73 -12.77 17.52 20.01
N VAL A 74 -13.34 16.41 20.47
CA VAL A 74 -13.29 15.12 19.79
C VAL A 74 -13.94 15.24 18.41
N THR A 75 -15.15 15.75 18.33
CA THR A 75 -15.87 15.88 17.05
C THR A 75 -15.14 16.80 16.07
N ASP A 76 -14.59 17.92 16.52
CA ASP A 76 -13.95 18.84 15.59
C ASP A 76 -12.54 18.41 15.20
N SER A 77 -11.72 17.97 16.15
CA SER A 77 -10.33 17.63 15.86
C SER A 77 -10.22 16.29 15.15
N GLU A 78 -10.91 15.25 15.63
CA GLU A 78 -10.86 13.93 15.04
C GLU A 78 -11.59 13.91 13.69
N ALA A 79 -12.75 14.55 13.55
CA ALA A 79 -13.43 14.57 12.25
C ALA A 79 -12.65 15.37 11.21
N ARG A 80 -11.94 16.44 11.59
CA ARG A 80 -11.04 17.14 10.67
C ARG A 80 -9.84 16.27 10.30
N GLY A 81 -9.21 15.62 11.28
CA GLY A 81 -8.09 14.70 11.05
C GLY A 81 -8.46 13.55 10.11
N LEU A 82 -9.58 12.89 10.38
CA LEU A 82 -10.12 11.81 9.55
C LEU A 82 -10.46 12.30 8.13
N ARG A 83 -11.03 13.49 7.98
CA ARG A 83 -11.28 14.07 6.65
C ARG A 83 -9.98 14.32 5.89
N THR A 84 -8.96 14.87 6.56
CA THR A 84 -7.66 15.09 5.91
C THR A 84 -6.99 13.79 5.51
N GLU A 85 -7.05 12.75 6.35
CA GLU A 85 -6.50 11.43 6.05
C GLU A 85 -7.24 10.75 4.90
N VAL A 86 -8.58 10.84 4.88
CA VAL A 86 -9.38 10.32 3.77
C VAL A 86 -9.04 11.01 2.45
N GLU A 87 -8.84 12.33 2.44
CA GLU A 87 -8.44 13.04 1.22
C GLU A 87 -7.01 12.67 0.80
N GLN A 88 -6.07 12.52 1.73
CA GLN A 88 -4.73 12.02 1.43
C GLN A 88 -4.78 10.63 0.80
N LEU A 89 -5.51 9.69 1.41
CA LEU A 89 -5.68 8.34 0.88
C LEU A 89 -6.33 8.32 -0.51
N ARG A 90 -7.28 9.24 -0.78
CA ARG A 90 -7.85 9.41 -2.13
C ARG A 90 -6.80 9.84 -3.13
N THR A 91 -6.00 10.86 -2.80
CA THR A 91 -4.94 11.34 -3.68
C THR A 91 -3.89 10.27 -3.95
N GLU A 92 -3.45 9.53 -2.93
CA GLU A 92 -2.50 8.42 -3.07
C GLU A 92 -3.07 7.30 -3.93
N ARG A 93 -4.34 6.96 -3.74
CA ARG A 93 -5.04 5.95 -4.54
C ARG A 93 -5.14 6.37 -6.01
N ASP A 94 -5.43 7.64 -6.30
CA ASP A 94 -5.50 8.13 -7.67
C ASP A 94 -4.13 8.15 -8.35
N VAL A 95 -3.08 8.53 -7.64
CA VAL A 95 -1.69 8.44 -8.12
C VAL A 95 -1.31 6.98 -8.40
N ALA A 96 -1.63 6.05 -7.50
CA ALA A 96 -1.36 4.64 -7.69
C ALA A 96 -2.10 4.08 -8.91
N GLN A 97 -3.37 4.47 -9.13
CA GLN A 97 -4.11 4.08 -10.32
C GLN A 97 -3.48 4.60 -11.61
N GLN A 98 -3.00 5.84 -11.62
CA GLN A 98 -2.28 6.39 -12.77
C GLN A 98 -0.99 5.62 -13.05
N GLN A 99 -0.20 5.32 -12.02
CA GLN A 99 1.02 4.52 -12.15
C GLN A 99 0.73 3.12 -12.70
N MET A 100 -0.35 2.47 -12.25
CA MET A 100 -0.76 1.16 -12.79
C MET A 100 -1.13 1.23 -14.27
N LEU A 101 -1.80 2.30 -14.71
CA LEU A 101 -2.12 2.51 -16.13
C LEU A 101 -0.86 2.70 -16.97
N THR A 102 0.10 3.49 -16.48
CA THR A 102 1.39 3.68 -17.15
C THR A 102 2.16 2.37 -17.25
N LEU A 103 2.29 1.62 -16.16
CA LEU A 103 2.97 0.31 -16.16
C LEU A 103 2.31 -0.68 -17.11
N ARG A 104 0.99 -0.66 -17.23
CA ARG A 104 0.27 -1.50 -18.19
C ARG A 104 0.61 -1.13 -19.63
N ALA A 105 0.65 0.16 -19.95
CA ALA A 105 1.06 0.62 -21.26
C ALA A 105 2.52 0.24 -21.58
N ASP A 106 3.42 0.37 -20.61
CA ASP A 106 4.83 -0.02 -20.76
C ASP A 106 4.97 -1.54 -21.00
N LEU A 107 4.19 -2.36 -20.30
CA LEU A 107 4.14 -3.80 -20.53
C LEU A 107 3.64 -4.15 -21.94
N ASP A 108 2.62 -3.45 -22.44
CA ASP A 108 2.12 -3.65 -23.79
C ASP A 108 3.19 -3.30 -24.85
N VAL A 109 3.92 -2.19 -24.66
CA VAL A 109 5.04 -1.79 -25.52
C VAL A 109 6.17 -2.82 -25.49
N LEU A 110 6.52 -3.32 -24.29
CA LEU A 110 7.56 -4.33 -24.13
C LEU A 110 7.15 -5.64 -24.81
N SER A 111 5.91 -6.07 -24.64
CA SER A 111 5.35 -7.26 -25.30
C SER A 111 5.43 -7.16 -26.83
N GLN A 112 5.05 -6.01 -27.40
CA GLN A 112 5.20 -5.77 -28.83
C GLN A 112 6.66 -5.79 -29.28
N SER A 113 7.57 -5.27 -28.47
CA SER A 113 9.01 -5.27 -28.76
C SER A 113 9.58 -6.68 -28.76
N ILE A 114 9.18 -7.52 -27.80
CA ILE A 114 9.54 -8.94 -27.74
C ILE A 114 9.02 -9.67 -28.99
N ALA A 115 7.75 -9.48 -29.36
CA ALA A 115 7.17 -10.11 -30.54
C ALA A 115 7.92 -9.73 -31.85
N ARG A 116 8.36 -8.47 -31.95
CA ARG A 116 9.19 -8.01 -33.08
C ARG A 116 10.54 -8.70 -33.10
N LEU A 117 11.23 -8.76 -31.96
CA LEU A 117 12.53 -9.44 -31.83
C LEU A 117 12.42 -10.94 -32.16
N GLU A 118 11.37 -11.60 -31.71
CA GLU A 118 11.12 -13.00 -32.07
C GLU A 118 10.91 -13.19 -33.57
N SER A 119 10.16 -12.29 -34.22
CA SER A 119 9.98 -12.33 -35.67
C SER A 119 11.28 -12.09 -36.42
N GLU A 120 12.09 -11.14 -35.96
CA GLU A 120 13.39 -10.83 -36.55
C GLU A 120 14.36 -12.01 -36.39
N SER A 121 14.40 -12.61 -35.20
CA SER A 121 15.19 -13.81 -34.91
C SER A 121 14.81 -14.99 -35.82
N LYS A 122 13.49 -15.22 -36.01
CA LYS A 122 12.99 -16.23 -36.97
C LYS A 122 13.40 -15.92 -38.40
N SER A 123 13.31 -14.66 -38.81
CA SER A 123 13.72 -14.21 -40.15
C SER A 123 15.21 -14.45 -40.37
N LEU A 124 16.07 -14.03 -39.44
CA LEU A 124 17.52 -14.25 -39.49
C LEU A 124 17.88 -15.73 -39.51
N SER A 125 17.19 -16.55 -38.71
CA SER A 125 17.38 -18.00 -38.71
C SER A 125 17.03 -18.61 -40.07
N GLY A 126 15.93 -18.17 -40.70
CA GLY A 126 15.56 -18.59 -42.04
C GLY A 126 16.54 -18.13 -43.11
N GLN A 127 17.07 -16.91 -43.00
CA GLN A 127 18.12 -16.41 -43.89
C GLN A 127 19.42 -17.21 -43.74
N LEU A 128 19.82 -17.54 -42.52
CA LEU A 128 20.98 -18.39 -42.26
C LEU A 128 20.82 -19.79 -42.88
N GLU A 129 19.64 -20.39 -42.75
CA GLU A 129 19.36 -21.69 -43.37
C GLU A 129 19.35 -21.62 -44.91
N THR A 130 18.83 -20.53 -45.46
CA THR A 130 18.87 -20.26 -46.91
C THR A 130 20.30 -20.07 -47.39
N LEU A 131 21.13 -19.32 -46.67
CA LEU A 131 22.55 -19.16 -46.97
C LEU A 131 23.32 -20.47 -46.82
N ARG A 132 22.93 -21.31 -45.87
CA ARG A 132 23.51 -22.64 -45.68
C ARG A 132 23.19 -23.57 -46.85
N SER A 133 21.96 -23.53 -47.36
CA SER A 133 21.52 -24.35 -48.49
C SER A 133 21.97 -23.82 -49.86
N THR A 134 22.22 -22.51 -49.99
CA THR A 134 22.73 -21.89 -51.22
C THR A 134 24.26 -21.84 -51.31
N ARG A 135 24.98 -21.98 -50.19
CA ARG A 135 26.41 -22.34 -50.24
C ARG A 135 26.54 -23.67 -50.97
N LEU A 136 27.60 -23.82 -51.78
CA LEU A 136 27.86 -25.03 -52.58
C LEU A 136 27.60 -26.28 -51.73
N SER A 137 26.68 -27.13 -52.21
CA SER A 137 26.37 -28.42 -51.57
C SER A 137 27.69 -29.16 -51.27
N PRO A 138 27.84 -29.81 -50.10
CA PRO A 138 29.00 -30.65 -49.81
C PRO A 138 29.32 -31.61 -50.96
N ASP A 139 28.29 -32.14 -51.63
CA ASP A 139 28.42 -33.02 -52.80
C ASP A 139 28.97 -32.30 -54.03
N ALA A 140 28.61 -31.03 -54.22
CA ALA A 140 29.17 -30.21 -55.30
C ALA A 140 30.64 -29.87 -55.03
N VAL A 141 31.01 -29.61 -53.77
CA VAL A 141 32.40 -29.39 -53.37
C VAL A 141 33.24 -30.67 -53.50
N ASP A 142 32.69 -31.81 -53.11
CA ASP A 142 33.33 -33.12 -53.26
C ASP A 142 33.50 -33.51 -54.74
N GLY A 143 32.46 -33.31 -55.57
CA GLY A 143 32.54 -33.53 -57.01
C GLY A 143 33.55 -32.62 -57.72
N ILE A 144 33.68 -31.37 -57.28
CA ILE A 144 34.75 -30.48 -57.76
C ILE A 144 36.12 -31.02 -57.32
N GLY A 145 36.26 -31.47 -56.07
CA GLY A 145 37.48 -32.10 -55.57
C GLY A 145 37.89 -33.32 -56.39
N ASP A 146 36.96 -34.23 -56.67
CA ASP A 146 37.19 -35.43 -57.47
C ASP A 146 37.55 -35.10 -58.92
N SER A 147 36.85 -34.15 -59.55
CA SER A 147 37.18 -33.71 -60.92
C SER A 147 38.56 -33.07 -61.01
N LEU A 148 38.95 -32.26 -60.02
CA LEU A 148 40.26 -31.62 -59.95
C LEU A 148 41.38 -32.64 -59.70
N GLY A 149 41.13 -33.63 -58.85
CA GLY A 149 42.04 -34.75 -58.63
C GLY A 149 42.24 -35.60 -59.88
N ALA A 150 41.16 -35.87 -60.62
CA ALA A 150 41.22 -36.60 -61.89
C ALA A 150 42.01 -35.82 -62.95
N VAL A 151 41.79 -34.51 -63.08
CA VAL A 151 42.58 -33.65 -63.98
C VAL A 151 44.06 -33.66 -63.61
N ALA A 152 44.40 -33.60 -62.32
CA ALA A 152 45.79 -33.68 -61.88
C ALA A 152 46.43 -35.05 -62.20
N CYS A 153 45.68 -36.14 -62.11
CA CYS A 153 46.14 -37.48 -62.49
C CYS A 153 46.41 -37.58 -63.99
N VAL A 154 45.49 -37.09 -64.83
CA VAL A 154 45.66 -37.06 -66.30
C VAL A 154 46.87 -36.20 -66.70
N LEU A 155 47.05 -35.05 -66.05
CA LEU A 155 48.19 -34.17 -66.33
C LEU A 155 49.52 -34.81 -65.94
N GLU A 156 49.58 -35.55 -64.84
CA GLU A 156 50.77 -36.34 -64.46
C GLU A 156 51.04 -37.45 -65.48
N GLU A 157 50.02 -38.20 -65.91
CA GLU A 157 50.14 -39.24 -66.92
C GLU A 157 50.63 -38.67 -68.26
N MET A 158 50.15 -37.48 -68.65
CA MET A 158 50.66 -36.76 -69.82
C MET A 158 52.13 -36.33 -69.63
N GLU A 159 52.54 -35.85 -68.46
CA GLU A 159 53.95 -35.51 -68.21
C GLU A 159 54.87 -36.72 -68.33
N VAL A 160 54.45 -37.87 -67.80
CA VAL A 160 55.18 -39.14 -67.91
C VAL A 160 55.25 -39.61 -69.36
N THR A 161 54.11 -39.61 -70.07
CA THR A 161 54.01 -40.14 -71.44
C THR A 161 54.80 -39.31 -72.46
N PHE A 162 54.79 -37.98 -72.32
CA PHE A 162 55.49 -37.09 -73.24
C PHE A 162 56.92 -36.75 -72.79
N GLY A 163 57.41 -37.35 -71.69
CA GLY A 163 58.75 -37.07 -71.16
C GLY A 163 58.95 -35.60 -70.76
N LEU A 164 57.87 -34.92 -70.37
CA LEU A 164 57.87 -33.50 -70.00
C LEU A 164 58.32 -33.29 -68.55
N GLN A 165 58.84 -34.34 -67.92
CA GLN A 165 59.43 -34.30 -66.59
C GLN A 165 60.59 -33.32 -66.60
N SER A 166 60.49 -32.31 -65.75
CA SER A 166 61.54 -31.31 -65.60
C SER A 166 62.84 -32.00 -65.17
N PRO A 167 63.98 -31.79 -65.86
CA PRO A 167 65.26 -32.36 -65.47
C PRO A 167 65.57 -31.99 -64.02
N ALA A 168 65.91 -33.01 -63.24
CA ALA A 168 66.10 -32.97 -61.79
C ALA A 168 66.73 -31.66 -61.27
N GLY A 169 66.03 -30.96 -60.39
CA GLY A 169 66.61 -29.91 -59.55
C GLY A 169 65.85 -28.57 -59.47
N TRP A 170 64.82 -28.36 -60.29
CA TRP A 170 63.97 -27.16 -60.17
C TRP A 170 62.61 -27.55 -59.58
N ASP A 171 62.50 -27.36 -58.28
CA ASP A 171 61.37 -27.68 -57.38
C ASP A 171 60.15 -26.77 -57.61
N ARG A 172 59.79 -26.51 -58.86
CA ARG A 172 58.62 -25.72 -59.24
C ARG A 172 57.79 -26.54 -60.20
N ASP A 173 56.73 -27.12 -59.66
CA ASP A 173 55.59 -27.67 -60.39
C ASP A 173 55.06 -26.63 -61.40
N PRO A 174 55.52 -26.68 -62.67
CA PRO A 174 55.29 -25.59 -63.61
C PRO A 174 53.86 -25.62 -64.15
N ARG A 175 53.15 -26.73 -63.95
CA ARG A 175 51.76 -26.95 -64.40
C ARG A 175 50.76 -26.94 -63.24
N GLY A 176 51.23 -26.82 -62.01
CA GLY A 176 50.38 -26.76 -60.81
C GLY A 176 49.72 -28.10 -60.46
N ILE A 177 50.25 -29.24 -60.89
CA ILE A 177 49.69 -30.58 -60.64
C ILE A 177 49.65 -30.90 -59.14
N ALA A 178 50.72 -30.63 -58.41
CA ALA A 178 50.79 -30.79 -56.96
C ALA A 178 49.86 -29.80 -56.25
N ALA A 179 49.77 -28.56 -56.75
CA ALA A 179 48.83 -27.56 -56.24
C ALA A 179 47.37 -28.03 -56.44
N MET A 180 47.03 -28.56 -57.62
CA MET A 180 45.71 -29.11 -57.93
C MET A 180 45.33 -30.30 -57.03
N ARG A 181 46.28 -31.20 -56.76
CA ARG A 181 46.09 -32.30 -55.80
C ARG A 181 45.85 -31.81 -54.39
N GLN A 182 46.65 -30.85 -53.91
CA GLN A 182 46.48 -30.27 -52.59
C GLN A 182 45.13 -29.57 -52.46
N THR A 183 44.71 -28.81 -53.48
CA THR A 183 43.39 -28.18 -53.49
C THR A 183 42.27 -29.20 -53.54
N ALA A 184 42.40 -30.29 -54.30
CA ALA A 184 41.41 -31.37 -54.33
C ALA A 184 41.25 -32.04 -52.96
N LEU A 185 42.36 -32.35 -52.29
CA LEU A 185 42.36 -32.92 -50.94
C LEU A 185 41.78 -31.96 -49.89
N LEU A 186 42.07 -30.66 -50.00
CA LEU A 186 41.49 -29.64 -49.13
C LEU A 186 39.98 -29.51 -49.35
N LEU A 187 39.50 -29.48 -50.59
CA LEU A 187 38.07 -29.43 -50.91
C LEU A 187 37.35 -30.68 -50.39
N LYS A 188 37.97 -31.85 -50.53
CA LYS A 188 37.46 -33.12 -49.99
C LYS A 188 37.42 -33.11 -48.47
N ALA A 189 38.47 -32.62 -47.80
CA ALA A 189 38.50 -32.47 -46.35
C ALA A 189 37.43 -31.49 -45.85
N ILE A 190 37.18 -30.39 -46.56
CA ILE A 190 36.14 -29.41 -46.23
C ILE A 190 34.75 -30.04 -46.37
N ALA A 191 34.49 -30.77 -47.46
CA ALA A 191 33.23 -31.48 -47.69
C ALA A 191 32.95 -32.50 -46.57
N HIS A 192 33.96 -33.24 -46.13
CA HIS A 192 33.83 -34.28 -45.10
C HIS A 192 33.86 -33.73 -43.66
N SER A 193 34.40 -32.52 -43.44
CA SER A 193 34.42 -31.88 -42.12
C SER A 193 33.13 -31.13 -41.78
N THR A 194 32.18 -31.00 -42.71
CA THR A 194 30.88 -30.38 -42.47
C THR A 194 29.97 -31.40 -41.77
N PRO A 195 29.70 -31.29 -40.45
CA PRO A 195 28.94 -32.30 -39.75
C PRO A 195 27.49 -32.35 -40.25
N PRO A 196 26.86 -33.53 -40.29
CA PRO A 196 25.44 -33.65 -40.59
C PRO A 196 24.66 -32.83 -39.56
N VAL A 197 23.77 -31.97 -40.04
CA VAL A 197 22.86 -31.21 -39.19
C VAL A 197 21.98 -32.21 -38.46
N ALA A 198 22.28 -32.46 -37.19
CA ALA A 198 21.38 -33.18 -36.32
C ALA A 198 20.04 -32.44 -36.35
N PRO A 199 18.92 -33.12 -36.66
CA PRO A 199 17.61 -32.48 -36.60
C PRO A 199 17.41 -31.98 -35.18
N LEU A 200 17.26 -30.66 -35.03
CA LEU A 200 16.91 -30.00 -33.78
C LEU A 200 15.67 -30.71 -33.21
N ALA A 201 15.90 -31.47 -32.14
CA ALA A 201 14.86 -32.13 -31.38
C ALA A 201 13.81 -31.08 -31.03
N LYS A 202 12.57 -31.34 -31.46
CA LYS A 202 11.39 -30.59 -31.04
C LYS A 202 11.27 -30.73 -29.53
N ASN A 203 11.82 -29.79 -28.78
CA ASN A 203 11.43 -29.56 -27.40
C ASN A 203 10.02 -28.95 -27.44
N SER A 204 9.01 -29.81 -27.44
CA SER A 204 7.68 -29.43 -26.95
C SER A 204 7.77 -29.42 -25.43
N PRO A 205 7.69 -28.24 -24.77
CA PRO A 205 7.43 -28.21 -23.35
C PRO A 205 5.99 -28.67 -23.12
N HIS A 206 5.83 -29.60 -22.19
CA HIS A 206 4.58 -29.78 -21.48
C HIS A 206 4.12 -28.44 -20.91
N GLU A 207 2.95 -27.97 -21.32
CA GLU A 207 1.90 -27.33 -20.50
C GLU A 207 0.60 -27.22 -21.30
#